data_AF-A0A4Q5PBM6-F1
#
_entry.id   AF-A0A4Q5PBM6-F1
#
_cell.length_a   1.000
_cell.length_b   1.000
_cell.length_c   1.000
_cell.angle_alpha   90.00
_cell.angle_beta   90.00
_cell.angle_gamma   90.00
#
_symmetry.space_group_name_H-M   'P 1'
#
loop_
_entity.id
_entity.type
_entity.pdbx_description
1 polymer ?
#
loop_
_entity_poly.entity_id
_entity_poly.type
_entity_poly.pdbx_seq_one_letter_code
_entity_poly.pdbx_strand_id
1 'polypeptide(L)'
;MIVLKATQDKVLSALQSVAGIVERRHTLPILANVLIRKTGSQVQLTTSDLEIQIRTTAELDGDAGNFTTTVGARKLIDILRSMPSDQTVSLESAQSKLILKGGKSRFTLQT
;
A
#
# COMPACT_ATOMS: atom_id res chain seq x y z
N MET A 1 6.25 -12.01 -6.10
CA MET A 1 6.75 -11.74 -4.74
C MET A 1 5.60 -11.22 -3.90
N ILE A 2 5.35 -11.81 -2.73
CA ILE A 2 4.44 -11.28 -1.71
C ILE A 2 5.14 -10.12 -1.00
N VAL A 3 4.73 -8.89 -1.32
CA VAL A 3 5.31 -7.67 -0.76
C VAL A 3 4.91 -7.52 0.71
N LEU A 4 3.63 -7.73 1.01
CA LEU A 4 3.11 -7.73 2.37
C LEU A 4 1.97 -8.73 2.53
N LYS A 5 1.78 -9.24 3.74
CA LYS A 5 0.68 -10.10 4.17
C LYS A 5 0.36 -9.80 5.64
N ALA A 6 -0.85 -9.37 5.93
CA ALA A 6 -1.30 -9.06 7.29
C ALA A 6 -2.83 -9.00 7.34
N THR A 7 -3.42 -8.75 8.50
CA THR A 7 -4.85 -8.43 8.59
C THR A 7 -5.15 -7.12 7.87
N GLN A 8 -6.34 -7.02 7.28
CA GLN A 8 -6.83 -5.84 6.59
C GLN A 8 -6.64 -4.58 7.45
N ASP A 9 -6.99 -4.64 8.73
CA ASP A 9 -6.93 -3.49 9.63
C ASP A 9 -5.50 -2.99 9.85
N LYS A 10 -4.54 -3.92 9.99
CA LYS A 10 -3.11 -3.57 10.12
C LYS A 10 -2.59 -2.84 8.88
N VAL A 11 -2.93 -3.35 7.68
CA VAL A 11 -2.51 -2.72 6.42
C VAL A 11 -3.19 -1.36 6.25
N LEU A 12 -4.49 -1.28 6.53
CA LEU A 12 -5.28 -0.07 6.40
C LEU A 12 -4.79 1.03 7.36
N SER A 13 -4.54 0.70 8.63
CA SER A 13 -4.04 1.63 9.63
C SER A 13 -2.68 2.22 9.23
N ALA A 14 -1.74 1.38 8.78
CA ALA A 14 -0.44 1.83 8.29
C ALA A 14 -0.59 2.79 7.08
N LEU A 15 -1.44 2.46 6.11
CA LEU A 15 -1.70 3.34 4.97
C LEU A 15 -2.37 4.66 5.36
N GLN A 16 -3.34 4.63 6.27
CA GLN A 16 -4.05 5.84 6.72
C GLN A 16 -3.11 6.83 7.42
N SER A 17 -2.11 6.33 8.15
CA SER A 17 -1.12 7.19 8.84
C SER A 17 -0.32 8.09 7.88
N VAL A 18 -0.18 7.69 6.61
CA VAL A 18 0.52 8.48 5.58
C VAL A 18 -0.46 9.12 4.57
N ALA A 19 -1.74 8.74 4.57
CA ALA A 19 -2.68 9.17 3.53
C ALA A 19 -3.18 10.62 3.65
N GLY A 20 -2.95 11.29 4.79
CA GLY A 20 -3.49 12.62 5.10
C GLY A 20 -3.07 13.71 4.12
N ILE A 21 -1.83 13.63 3.62
CA ILE A 21 -1.20 14.63 2.73
C ILE A 21 -1.20 14.22 1.25
N VAL A 22 -1.95 13.17 0.89
CA VAL A 22 -2.01 12.72 -0.51
C VAL A 22 -2.73 13.76 -1.35
N GLU A 23 -2.09 14.19 -2.45
CA GLU A 23 -2.63 15.20 -3.37
C GLU A 23 -4.01 14.78 -3.90
N ARG A 24 -4.94 15.72 -3.84
CA ARG A 24 -6.37 15.49 -4.13
C ARG A 24 -6.80 16.17 -5.42
N ARG A 25 -6.10 17.23 -5.81
CA ARG A 25 -6.47 18.13 -6.91
C ARG A 25 -5.89 17.68 -8.25
N HIS A 26 -5.18 16.54 -8.28
CA HIS A 26 -4.64 15.90 -9.48
C HIS A 26 -3.71 16.77 -10.35
N THR A 27 -3.19 17.87 -9.79
CA THR A 27 -2.19 18.73 -10.43
C THR A 27 -0.95 17.94 -10.82
N LEU A 28 -0.51 17.01 -9.96
CA LEU A 28 0.57 16.05 -10.23
C LEU A 28 0.12 14.63 -9.86
N PRO A 29 -0.29 13.79 -10.84
CA PRO A 29 -0.86 12.47 -10.57
C PRO A 29 0.01 11.53 -9.73
N ILE A 30 1.34 11.63 -9.81
CA ILE A 30 2.26 10.80 -9.02
C ILE A 30 2.16 11.07 -7.51
N LEU A 31 1.77 12.30 -7.10
CA LEU A 31 1.58 12.65 -5.69
C LEU A 31 0.28 12.09 -5.10
N ALA A 32 -0.60 11.53 -5.94
CA ALA A 32 -1.75 10.74 -5.49
C ALA A 32 -1.37 9.30 -5.09
N ASN A 33 -0.11 8.89 -5.36
CA ASN A 33 0.38 7.57 -5.02
C ASN A 33 1.04 7.54 -3.63
N VAL A 34 1.06 6.35 -3.04
CA VAL A 34 1.93 6.00 -1.93
C VAL A 34 3.12 5.22 -2.47
N LEU A 35 4.33 5.58 -2.04
CA LEU A 35 5.54 4.79 -2.23
C LEU A 35 5.55 3.66 -1.20
N ILE A 36 5.64 2.43 -1.69
CA ILE A 36 5.82 1.22 -0.89
C ILE A 36 7.27 0.77 -1.08
N ARG A 37 8.05 0.76 0.00
CA ARG A 37 9.41 0.22 0.04
C ARG A 37 9.46 -0.93 1.04
N LYS A 38 9.76 -2.12 0.57
CA LYS A 38 10.03 -3.29 1.41
C LYS A 38 11.53 -3.52 1.51
N THR A 39 12.00 -3.75 2.73
CA THR A 39 13.38 -4.16 3.03
C THR A 39 13.33 -5.28 4.06
N GLY A 40 13.57 -6.52 3.64
CA GLY A 40 13.41 -7.68 4.52
C GLY A 40 11.97 -7.84 5.01
N SER A 41 11.74 -7.85 6.33
CA SER A 41 10.40 -7.92 6.94
C SER A 41 9.70 -6.55 7.03
N GLN A 42 10.43 -5.45 6.93
CA GLN A 42 9.86 -4.12 7.07
C GLN A 42 9.27 -3.59 5.77
N VAL A 43 8.10 -2.98 5.88
CA VAL A 43 7.44 -2.22 4.83
C VAL A 43 7.32 -0.78 5.28
N GLN A 44 7.87 0.10 4.45
CA GLN A 44 7.82 1.53 4.63
C GLN A 44 6.87 2.14 3.60
N LEU A 45 5.96 2.99 4.08
CA LEU A 45 5.00 3.70 3.28
C LEU A 45 5.36 5.18 3.30
N THR A 46 5.29 5.86 2.15
CA THR A 46 5.64 7.28 2.05
C THR A 46 4.73 8.01 1.09
N THR A 47 4.30 9.20 1.46
CA THR A 47 3.51 10.13 0.65
C THR A 47 4.12 11.53 0.73
N SER A 48 3.84 12.39 -0.24
CA SER A 48 4.32 13.77 -0.25
C SER A 48 3.42 14.67 -1.10
N ASP A 49 3.36 15.95 -0.73
CA ASP A 49 2.70 17.04 -1.47
C ASP A 49 3.71 18.12 -1.93
N LEU A 50 5.01 17.78 -2.00
CA LEU A 50 6.16 18.65 -2.28
C LEU A 50 6.58 19.61 -1.16
N GLU A 51 5.72 19.88 -0.20
CA GLU A 51 6.06 20.70 0.98
C GLU A 51 6.38 19.83 2.19
N ILE A 52 5.61 18.76 2.35
CA ILE A 52 5.68 17.82 3.45
C ILE A 52 5.85 16.40 2.89
N GLN A 53 6.55 15.56 3.65
CA GLN A 53 6.64 14.13 3.43
C GLN A 53 6.31 13.40 4.73
N ILE A 54 5.37 12.46 4.68
CA ILE A 54 5.04 11.59 5.81
C ILE A 54 5.48 10.17 5.48
N ARG A 55 6.08 9.53 6.47
CA ARG A 55 6.61 8.17 6.35
C ARG A 55 6.20 7.37 7.58
N THR A 56 5.76 6.14 7.35
CA THR A 56 5.56 5.15 8.41
C THR A 56 6.29 3.86 8.05
N THR A 57 6.66 3.10 9.06
CA THR A 57 7.22 1.76 8.90
C THR A 57 6.34 0.79 9.67
N ALA A 58 5.98 -0.32 9.04
CA ALA A 58 5.23 -1.40 9.64
C ALA A 58 5.91 -2.73 9.33
N GLU A 59 5.90 -3.64 10.31
CA GLU A 59 6.28 -5.03 10.08
C GLU A 59 5.05 -5.78 9.56
N LEU A 60 5.07 -6.07 8.26
CA LEU A 60 4.01 -6.77 7.56
C LEU A 60 4.67 -7.98 6.91
N ASP A 61 4.21 -9.19 7.25
CA ASP A 61 4.79 -10.44 6.77
C ASP A 61 4.90 -10.47 5.24
N GLY A 62 5.59 -11.45 4.66
CA GLY A 62 5.67 -11.62 3.22
C GLY A 62 6.94 -12.34 2.83
N ASP A 63 7.25 -12.32 1.53
CA ASP A 63 8.46 -12.96 1.04
C ASP A 63 9.69 -12.18 1.52
N ALA A 64 10.79 -12.88 1.79
CA ALA A 64 12.07 -12.23 2.04
C ALA A 64 12.54 -11.50 0.77
N GLY A 65 13.10 -10.31 0.95
CA GLY A 65 13.71 -9.55 -0.14
C GLY A 65 13.39 -8.06 -0.11
N ASN A 66 13.87 -7.37 -1.14
CA ASN A 66 13.67 -5.94 -1.30
C ASN A 66 12.73 -5.68 -2.47
N PHE A 67 11.83 -4.72 -2.30
CA PHE A 67 10.90 -4.31 -3.35
C PHE A 67 10.57 -2.84 -3.21
N THR A 68 10.36 -2.13 -4.31
CA THR A 68 9.94 -0.73 -4.28
C THR A 68 8.99 -0.46 -5.43
N THR A 69 7.86 0.16 -5.14
CA THR A 69 6.88 0.57 -6.14
C THR A 69 6.01 1.71 -5.62
N THR A 70 5.30 2.39 -6.53
CA THR A 70 4.21 3.28 -6.18
C THR A 70 2.86 2.63 -6.48
N VAL A 71 1.81 3.07 -5.79
CA VAL A 71 0.42 2.69 -6.10
C VAL A 71 -0.55 3.76 -5.63
N GLY A 72 -1.68 3.92 -6.31
CA GLY A 72 -2.71 4.91 -5.93
C GLY A 72 -3.20 4.70 -4.49
N ALA A 73 -2.92 5.66 -3.61
CA ALA A 73 -3.14 5.51 -2.17
C ALA A 73 -4.63 5.38 -1.83
N ARG A 74 -5.45 6.28 -2.37
CA ARG A 74 -6.92 6.26 -2.16
C ARG A 74 -7.55 4.97 -2.66
N LYS A 75 -7.21 4.56 -3.88
CA LYS A 75 -7.75 3.33 -4.48
C LYS A 75 -7.43 2.11 -3.62
N LEU A 76 -6.21 2.02 -3.10
CA LEU A 76 -5.81 0.94 -2.20
C LEU A 76 -6.60 0.98 -0.87
N ILE A 77 -6.75 2.18 -0.28
CA ILE A 77 -7.52 2.39 0.97
C ILE A 77 -8.99 2.00 0.79
N ASP A 78 -9.61 2.42 -0.31
CA ASP A 78 -11.02 2.15 -0.59
C ASP A 78 -11.28 0.65 -0.78
N ILE A 79 -10.39 -0.05 -1.48
CA ILE A 79 -10.48 -1.50 -1.65
C ILE A 79 -10.28 -2.22 -0.31
N LEU A 80 -9.34 -1.78 0.52
CA LEU A 80 -9.15 -2.37 1.84
C LEU A 80 -10.41 -2.19 2.70
N ARG A 81 -11.04 -1.01 2.67
CA ARG A 81 -12.28 -0.73 3.42
C ARG A 81 -13.48 -1.57 2.99
N SER A 82 -13.47 -2.15 1.79
CA SER A 82 -14.54 -3.04 1.34
C SER A 82 -14.37 -4.48 1.84
N MET A 83 -13.34 -4.80 2.62
CA MET A 83 -13.07 -6.12 3.17
C MET A 83 -13.27 -6.14 4.70
N PRO A 84 -13.57 -7.30 5.31
CA PRO A 84 -13.62 -7.45 6.77
C PRO A 84 -12.27 -7.12 7.42
N SER A 85 -12.28 -6.54 8.62
CA SER A 85 -11.09 -6.02 9.30
C SER A 85 -10.09 -7.10 9.75
N ASP A 86 -10.62 -8.26 10.13
CA ASP A 86 -9.88 -9.45 10.53
C ASP A 86 -9.37 -10.28 9.34
N GLN A 87 -9.85 -9.98 8.13
CA GLN A 87 -9.47 -10.73 6.93
C GLN A 87 -7.97 -10.56 6.64
N THR A 88 -7.27 -11.68 6.47
CA THR A 88 -5.89 -11.65 5.99
C THR A 88 -5.85 -11.23 4.52
N VAL A 89 -5.08 -10.20 4.23
CA VAL A 89 -4.84 -9.67 2.88
C VAL A 89 -3.38 -9.85 2.49
N SER A 90 -3.12 -10.03 1.20
CA SER A 90 -1.76 -10.04 0.63
C SER A 90 -1.65 -9.08 -0.54
N LEU A 91 -0.52 -8.37 -0.62
CA LEU A 91 -0.16 -7.56 -1.77
C LEU A 91 1.00 -8.24 -2.49
N GLU A 92 0.76 -8.62 -3.73
CA GLU A 92 1.71 -9.38 -4.54
C GLU A 92 2.18 -8.56 -5.73
N SER A 93 3.49 -8.50 -5.93
CA SER A 93 4.09 -7.95 -7.14
C SER A 93 4.06 -8.97 -8.26
N ALA A 94 3.52 -8.56 -9.41
CA ALA A 94 3.48 -9.31 -10.66
C ALA A 94 3.77 -8.38 -11.84
N GLN A 95 5.01 -8.44 -12.36
CA GLN A 95 5.50 -7.59 -13.45
C GLN A 95 5.32 -6.10 -13.13
N SER A 96 4.51 -5.38 -13.92
CA SER A 96 4.19 -3.95 -13.79
C SER A 96 2.87 -3.70 -13.05
N LYS A 97 2.45 -4.64 -12.20
CA LYS A 97 1.19 -4.56 -11.46
C LYS A 97 1.35 -5.06 -10.03
N LEU A 98 0.52 -4.51 -9.16
CA LEU A 98 0.28 -5.04 -7.83
C LEU A 98 -1.07 -5.75 -7.78
N ILE A 99 -1.10 -6.92 -7.16
CA ILE A 99 -2.32 -7.70 -6.96
C ILE A 99 -2.61 -7.73 -5.47
N LEU A 100 -3.73 -7.13 -5.07
CA LEU A 100 -4.27 -7.24 -3.71
C LEU A 100 -5.23 -8.43 -3.67
N LYS A 101 -4.97 -9.38 -2.79
CA LYS A 101 -5.86 -10.52 -2.51
C LYS A 101 -6.37 -10.45 -1.08
N GLY A 102 -7.60 -10.91 -0.89
CA GLY A 102 -8.18 -11.09 0.45
C GLY A 102 -9.41 -12.00 0.35
N GLY A 103 -9.41 -13.10 1.09
CA GLY A 103 -10.47 -14.11 0.99
C GLY A 103 -10.63 -14.59 -0.46
N LYS A 104 -11.84 -14.43 -1.03
CA LYS A 104 -12.16 -14.75 -2.44
C LYS A 104 -11.96 -13.57 -3.40
N SER A 105 -11.63 -12.39 -2.88
CA SER A 105 -11.50 -11.16 -3.65
C SER A 105 -10.09 -10.97 -4.19
N ARG A 106 -9.99 -10.50 -5.44
CA ARG A 106 -8.73 -10.19 -6.11
C ARG A 106 -8.85 -8.88 -6.87
N PHE A 107 -7.98 -7.93 -6.56
CA PHE A 107 -7.92 -6.62 -7.20
C PHE A 107 -6.56 -6.43 -7.85
N THR A 108 -6.56 -5.89 -9.07
CA THR A 108 -5.33 -5.57 -9.80
C THR A 108 -5.15 -4.06 -9.84
N LEU A 109 -4.00 -3.59 -9.37
CA LEU A 109 -3.60 -2.20 -9.26
C LEU A 109 -2.45 -1.94 -10.24
N GLN A 110 -2.56 -0.86 -10.99
CA GLN A 110 -1.47 -0.36 -11.82
C GLN A 110 -0.48 0.39 -10.91
N THR A 111 0.81 0.24 -11.18
CA THR A 111 1.91 0.81 -10.40
C THR A 111 2.69 1.86 -11.15
#